data_AF-A0A6B3I927-F1
#
_entry.id   AF-A0A6B3I927-F1
#
_cell.length_a   1.000
_cell.length_b   1.000
_cell.length_c   1.000
_cell.angle_alpha   90.00
_cell.angle_beta   90.00
_cell.angle_gamma   90.00
#
_symmetry.space_group_name_H-M   'P 1'
#
loop_
_entity.id
_entity.type
_entity.pdbx_description
1 polymer ?
#
loop_
_entity_poly.entity_id
_entity_poly.type
_entity_poly.pdbx_seq_one_letter_code
_entity_poly.pdbx_strand_id
1 'polypeptide(L)'
;MAAVRAVGGDAPHAGAVVALTLVTAVVYGAGALASSPLAAGAGARAGTGARATSVQQGALTPSVRPGTRAAALWLAGLCALWLALLVLSADALWVAFPLYFLQLHLLPTRWGIPAVAVTAAAAITSFVVHRQEIAPGAFIGPLLGAAVAVATVLGYDALFRESERRRELIVELVATRAELAEAERTAGTLAERERLAREIHDTLAQGLSSIQLLLRAAERTLPDQAPATAHVRAAREAAQANLAEARSFVRALTPPDLEHGSLAAALERLCARTTAPGLTVRFA
;
A
#
# COMPACT_ATOMS: atom_id res chain seq x y z
N MET A 1 -37.51 21.28 17.53
CA MET A 1 -38.78 21.42 18.28
C MET A 1 -39.71 22.54 17.76
N ALA A 2 -39.23 23.50 16.97
CA ALA A 2 -40.07 24.54 16.35
C ALA A 2 -40.90 24.06 15.14
N ALA A 3 -40.54 22.92 14.52
CA ALA A 3 -41.19 22.41 13.31
C ALA A 3 -42.59 21.79 13.52
N VAL A 4 -42.99 21.47 14.76
CA VAL A 4 -44.28 20.80 15.04
C VAL A 4 -45.40 21.80 15.36
N ARG A 5 -45.07 23.04 15.74
CA ARG A 5 -46.07 24.01 16.26
C ARG A 5 -46.75 24.87 15.20
N ALA A 6 -46.33 24.82 13.94
CA ALA A 6 -46.93 25.59 12.85
C ALA A 6 -48.03 24.83 12.08
N VAL A 7 -48.39 23.62 12.52
CA VAL A 7 -49.35 22.72 11.84
C VAL A 7 -50.73 22.73 12.55
N GLY A 8 -51.00 23.71 13.40
CA GLY A 8 -52.26 23.84 14.13
C GLY A 8 -53.11 25.00 13.62
N GLY A 9 -53.95 24.75 12.62
CA GLY A 9 -55.03 25.66 12.21
C GLY A 9 -55.12 25.84 10.70
N ASP A 10 -56.03 25.10 10.07
CA ASP A 10 -56.66 25.42 8.77
C ASP A 10 -55.82 25.34 7.48
N ALA A 11 -55.13 24.22 7.25
CA ALA A 11 -54.66 23.88 5.91
C ALA A 11 -55.18 22.48 5.47
N PRO A 12 -55.98 22.36 4.39
CA PRO A 12 -56.58 21.09 3.93
C PRO A 12 -55.55 20.01 3.50
N HIS A 13 -54.26 20.30 3.59
CA HIS A 13 -53.16 19.42 3.16
C HIS A 13 -52.17 19.07 4.27
N ALA A 14 -52.40 19.50 5.52
CA ALA A 14 -51.48 19.25 6.65
C ALA A 14 -51.16 17.76 6.84
N GLY A 15 -52.18 16.89 6.81
CA GLY A 15 -52.00 15.44 6.92
C GLY A 15 -51.23 14.83 5.74
N ALA A 16 -51.45 15.33 4.53
CA ALA A 16 -50.76 14.88 3.33
C ALA A 16 -49.27 15.26 3.34
N VAL A 17 -48.94 16.48 3.80
CA VAL A 17 -47.55 16.94 3.95
C VAL A 17 -46.79 16.09 4.96
N VAL A 18 -47.40 15.80 6.13
CA VAL A 18 -46.78 14.96 7.16
C VAL A 18 -46.56 13.52 6.64
N ALA A 19 -47.58 12.92 6.02
CA ALA A 19 -47.49 11.58 5.46
C ALA A 19 -46.39 11.50 4.37
N LEU A 20 -46.34 12.47 3.47
CA LEU A 20 -45.38 12.48 2.36
C LEU A 20 -43.94 12.71 2.85
N THR A 21 -43.75 13.53 3.89
CA THR A 21 -42.45 13.76 4.52
C THR A 21 -41.95 12.48 5.20
N LEU A 22 -42.83 11.78 5.91
CA LEU A 22 -42.51 10.48 6.54
C LEU A 22 -42.14 9.42 5.50
N VAL A 23 -42.90 9.32 4.42
CA VAL A 23 -42.59 8.39 3.31
C VAL A 23 -41.23 8.72 2.70
N THR A 24 -40.93 10.00 2.47
CA THR A 24 -39.64 10.44 1.91
C THR A 24 -38.48 10.10 2.85
N ALA A 25 -38.64 10.33 4.16
CA ALA A 25 -37.61 10.00 5.16
C ALA A 25 -37.38 8.48 5.29
N VAL A 26 -38.44 7.67 5.26
CA VAL A 26 -38.35 6.21 5.30
C VAL A 26 -37.68 5.66 4.05
N VAL A 27 -38.08 6.12 2.86
CA VAL A 27 -37.47 5.71 1.60
C VAL A 27 -36.00 6.11 1.59
N TYR A 28 -35.67 7.36 1.93
CA TYR A 28 -34.28 7.85 2.03
C TYR A 28 -33.43 6.98 2.96
N GLY A 29 -33.92 6.69 4.18
CA GLY A 29 -33.21 5.88 5.17
C GLY A 29 -33.00 4.44 4.70
N ALA A 30 -33.99 3.84 4.05
CA ALA A 30 -33.89 2.50 3.48
C ALA A 30 -32.82 2.43 2.36
N GLY A 31 -32.77 3.43 1.49
CA GLY A 31 -31.75 3.53 0.44
C GLY A 31 -30.34 3.73 0.99
N ALA A 32 -30.17 4.64 1.96
CA ALA A 32 -28.87 4.94 2.56
C ALA A 32 -28.28 3.77 3.36
N LEU A 33 -29.12 3.02 4.09
CA LEU A 33 -28.70 1.81 4.80
C LEU A 33 -28.31 0.70 3.82
N ALA A 34 -29.08 0.52 2.74
CA ALA A 34 -28.84 -0.48 1.71
C ALA A 34 -27.57 -0.22 0.87
N SER A 35 -27.15 1.05 0.74
CA SER A 35 -25.93 1.44 0.02
C SER A 35 -24.68 1.48 0.92
N SER A 36 -24.83 1.31 2.24
CA SER A 36 -23.70 1.40 3.17
C SER A 36 -22.73 0.20 3.05
N PRO A 37 -21.41 0.40 3.17
CA PRO A 37 -20.43 -0.69 3.10
C PRO A 37 -20.57 -1.72 4.23
N LEU A 38 -21.21 -1.33 5.36
CA LEU A 38 -21.55 -2.24 6.45
C LEU A 38 -22.62 -3.28 6.04
N ALA A 39 -23.60 -2.89 5.21
CA ALA A 39 -24.59 -3.80 4.66
C ALA A 39 -23.97 -4.75 3.61
N ALA A 40 -23.02 -4.24 2.81
CA ALA A 40 -22.26 -5.07 1.87
C ALA A 40 -21.39 -6.13 2.58
N GLY A 41 -20.79 -5.78 3.73
CA GLY A 41 -20.02 -6.71 4.56
C GLY A 41 -20.86 -7.75 5.31
N ALA A 42 -22.10 -7.42 5.70
CA ALA A 42 -23.02 -8.36 6.35
C ALA A 42 -23.52 -9.45 5.38
N GLY A 43 -23.80 -9.09 4.11
CA GLY A 43 -24.15 -10.07 3.07
C GLY A 43 -22.99 -10.99 2.67
N ALA A 44 -21.75 -10.47 2.68
CA ALA A 44 -20.56 -11.27 2.36
C ALA A 44 -20.18 -12.29 3.45
N ARG A 45 -20.42 -11.99 4.73
CA ARG A 45 -20.20 -12.95 5.84
C ARG A 45 -21.25 -14.05 5.91
N ALA A 46 -22.44 -13.84 5.34
CA ALA A 46 -23.49 -14.86 5.27
C ALA A 46 -23.30 -15.88 4.12
N GLY A 47 -22.36 -15.63 3.19
CA GLY A 47 -22.22 -16.40 1.95
C GLY A 47 -21.22 -17.56 1.94
N THR A 48 -20.49 -17.84 3.01
CA THR A 48 -19.43 -18.87 3.02
C THR A 48 -19.80 -20.17 3.77
N GLY A 49 -21.06 -20.39 4.13
CA GLY A 49 -21.49 -21.63 4.76
C GLY A 49 -22.86 -22.11 4.29
N ALA A 50 -22.89 -23.31 3.73
CA ALA A 50 -24.05 -24.18 3.50
C ALA A 50 -24.95 -23.91 2.26
N ARG A 51 -24.75 -24.79 1.27
CA ARG A 51 -25.85 -25.34 0.45
C ARG A 51 -26.90 -25.95 1.39
N ALA A 52 -28.06 -25.33 1.54
CA ALA A 52 -29.28 -25.99 1.97
C ALA A 52 -30.49 -25.15 1.55
N THR A 53 -31.47 -25.83 0.96
CA THR A 53 -32.75 -25.33 0.48
C THR A 53 -33.50 -24.55 1.57
N SER A 54 -33.73 -23.26 1.37
CA SER A 54 -34.82 -22.57 2.05
C SER A 54 -35.39 -21.47 1.17
N VAL A 55 -36.72 -21.42 1.25
CA VAL A 55 -37.63 -20.52 0.54
C VAL A 55 -37.12 -19.09 0.54
N GLN A 56 -37.19 -18.52 -0.65
CA GLN A 56 -37.01 -17.12 -1.00
C GLN A 56 -37.98 -16.23 -0.19
N GLN A 57 -37.70 -16.01 1.09
CA GLN A 57 -38.35 -14.93 1.85
C GLN A 57 -37.62 -13.64 1.47
N GLY A 58 -38.24 -12.93 0.54
CA GLY A 58 -37.79 -11.64 0.04
C GLY A 58 -37.56 -10.66 1.19
N ALA A 59 -36.28 -10.42 1.50
CA ALA A 59 -35.88 -9.13 2.03
C ALA A 59 -36.21 -8.09 0.96
N LEU A 60 -37.32 -7.38 1.14
CA LEU A 60 -37.85 -6.31 0.29
C LEU A 60 -36.99 -5.04 0.28
N THR A 61 -35.67 -5.16 0.49
CA THR A 61 -34.73 -4.06 0.33
C THR A 61 -33.84 -4.37 -0.86
N PRO A 62 -34.15 -3.85 -2.07
CA PRO A 62 -33.23 -3.95 -3.18
C PRO A 62 -31.93 -3.28 -2.71
N SER A 63 -30.83 -4.04 -2.66
CA SER A 63 -29.51 -3.48 -2.40
C SER A 63 -29.17 -2.57 -3.57
N VAL A 64 -29.38 -1.27 -3.37
CA VAL A 64 -29.17 -0.26 -4.41
C VAL A 64 -27.68 -0.06 -4.57
N ARG A 65 -27.06 -0.84 -5.47
CA ARG A 65 -25.65 -0.67 -5.81
C ARG A 65 -25.47 0.63 -6.61
N PRO A 66 -24.51 1.49 -6.24
CA PRO A 66 -24.23 2.72 -6.98
C PRO A 66 -23.92 2.40 -8.46
N GLY A 67 -24.44 3.21 -9.38
CA GLY A 67 -24.26 3.03 -10.83
C GLY A 67 -25.19 2.03 -11.53
N THR A 68 -26.13 1.37 -10.82
CA THR A 68 -27.12 0.49 -11.46
C THR A 68 -28.34 1.25 -11.98
N ARG A 69 -29.00 0.72 -13.03
CA ARG A 69 -30.28 1.27 -13.52
C ARG A 69 -31.37 1.30 -12.44
N ALA A 70 -31.36 0.31 -11.54
CA ALA A 70 -32.26 0.25 -10.40
C ALA A 70 -32.03 1.43 -9.43
N ALA A 71 -30.76 1.78 -9.16
CA ALA A 71 -30.42 2.96 -8.35
C ALA A 71 -30.90 4.26 -9.00
N ALA A 72 -30.71 4.40 -10.31
CA ALA A 72 -31.16 5.57 -11.04
C ALA A 72 -32.69 5.71 -11.04
N LEU A 73 -33.43 4.62 -11.26
CA LEU A 73 -34.90 4.61 -11.21
C LEU A 73 -35.43 4.90 -9.81
N TRP A 74 -34.81 4.32 -8.78
CA TRP A 74 -35.17 4.58 -7.39
C TRP A 74 -34.91 6.04 -7.00
N LEU A 75 -33.76 6.59 -7.37
CA LEU A 75 -33.45 8.00 -7.15
C LEU A 75 -34.41 8.91 -7.91
N ALA A 76 -34.75 8.58 -9.16
CA ALA A 76 -35.72 9.34 -9.94
C ALA A 76 -37.10 9.33 -9.27
N GLY A 77 -37.54 8.19 -8.72
CA GLY A 77 -38.76 8.08 -7.92
C GLY A 77 -38.71 8.95 -6.66
N LEU A 78 -37.57 8.97 -5.96
CA LEU A 78 -37.37 9.82 -4.79
C LEU A 78 -37.40 11.31 -5.14
N CYS A 79 -36.76 11.70 -6.24
CA CYS A 79 -36.81 13.07 -6.76
C CYS A 79 -38.23 13.48 -7.16
N ALA A 80 -38.98 12.60 -7.82
CA ALA A 80 -40.37 12.85 -8.19
C ALA A 80 -41.27 13.04 -6.96
N LEU A 81 -41.07 12.20 -5.93
CA LEU A 81 -41.77 12.32 -4.65
C LEU A 81 -41.46 13.65 -3.96
N TRP A 82 -40.19 14.06 -3.96
CA TRP A 82 -39.75 15.33 -3.41
C TRP A 82 -40.32 16.53 -4.19
N LEU A 83 -40.38 16.47 -5.52
CA LEU A 83 -41.03 17.50 -6.34
C LEU A 83 -42.52 17.63 -6.02
N ALA A 84 -43.23 16.51 -5.81
CA ALA A 84 -44.62 16.56 -5.36
C ALA A 84 -44.75 17.25 -3.99
N LEU A 85 -43.81 16.99 -3.07
CA LEU A 85 -43.70 17.65 -1.77
C LEU A 85 -43.51 19.16 -1.90
N LEU A 86 -42.69 19.60 -2.87
CA LEU A 86 -42.47 21.02 -3.16
C LEU A 86 -43.71 21.74 -3.71
N VAL A 87 -44.64 21.04 -4.36
CA VAL A 87 -45.93 21.63 -4.82
C VAL A 87 -46.90 21.79 -3.65
N LEU A 88 -46.77 20.98 -2.61
CA LEU A 88 -47.66 20.98 -1.44
C LEU A 88 -47.17 21.91 -0.34
N SER A 89 -45.85 22.11 -0.20
CA SER A 89 -45.27 22.89 0.89
C SER A 89 -43.92 23.52 0.50
N ALA A 90 -43.77 24.81 0.84
CA ALA A 90 -42.49 25.50 0.72
C ALA A 90 -41.41 24.91 1.64
N ASP A 91 -41.78 24.32 2.78
CA ASP A 91 -40.83 23.77 3.76
C ASP A 91 -40.13 22.49 3.27
N ALA A 92 -40.58 21.90 2.16
CA ALA A 92 -39.94 20.75 1.53
C ALA A 92 -38.52 21.06 1.02
N LEU A 93 -38.14 22.35 0.94
CA LEU A 93 -36.78 22.79 0.56
C LEU A 93 -35.69 22.16 1.45
N TRP A 94 -35.98 21.91 2.73
CA TRP A 94 -35.00 21.35 3.68
C TRP A 94 -34.59 19.91 3.35
N VAL A 95 -35.47 19.18 2.66
CA VAL A 95 -35.20 17.79 2.22
C VAL A 95 -34.20 17.76 1.05
N ALA A 96 -33.98 18.88 0.36
CA ALA A 96 -33.01 18.96 -0.72
C ALA A 96 -31.57 18.63 -0.26
N PHE A 97 -31.19 19.06 0.95
CA PHE A 97 -29.83 18.90 1.45
C PHE A 97 -29.39 17.42 1.57
N PRO A 98 -30.12 16.53 2.28
CA PRO A 98 -29.83 15.09 2.25
C PRO A 98 -29.85 14.50 0.83
N LEU A 99 -30.74 14.99 -0.02
CA LEU A 99 -30.87 14.57 -1.41
C LEU A 99 -29.60 14.91 -2.23
N TYR A 100 -28.90 16.00 -1.89
CA TYR A 100 -27.59 16.37 -2.46
C TYR A 100 -26.50 15.34 -2.19
N PHE A 101 -26.41 14.84 -0.96
CA PHE A 101 -25.45 13.80 -0.63
C PHE A 101 -25.81 12.50 -1.35
N LEU A 102 -27.09 12.15 -1.37
CA LEU A 102 -27.55 10.91 -1.97
C LEU A 102 -27.33 10.86 -3.48
N GLN A 103 -27.59 11.96 -4.19
CA GLN A 103 -27.33 12.03 -5.63
C GLN A 103 -25.84 12.02 -5.95
N LEU A 104 -24.98 12.69 -5.18
CA LEU A 104 -23.53 12.62 -5.36
C LEU A 104 -22.94 11.26 -4.97
N HIS A 105 -23.59 10.52 -4.08
CA HIS A 105 -23.15 9.18 -3.67
C HIS A 105 -23.58 8.08 -4.66
N LEU A 106 -24.79 8.18 -5.23
CA LEU A 106 -25.34 7.14 -6.12
C LEU A 106 -25.01 7.36 -7.60
N LEU A 107 -24.84 8.61 -8.03
CA LEU A 107 -24.50 8.94 -9.42
C LEU A 107 -23.00 9.19 -9.57
N PRO A 108 -22.41 8.83 -10.73
CA PRO A 108 -21.07 9.28 -11.08
C PRO A 108 -20.95 10.80 -10.99
N THR A 109 -19.81 11.32 -10.54
CA THR A 109 -19.55 12.77 -10.33
C THR A 109 -19.97 13.64 -11.53
N ARG A 110 -19.80 13.14 -12.76
CA ARG A 110 -20.24 13.81 -14.00
C ARG A 110 -21.75 14.08 -14.09
N TRP A 111 -22.59 13.22 -13.50
CA TRP A 111 -24.04 13.36 -13.48
C TRP A 111 -24.58 13.84 -12.13
N GLY A 112 -23.83 13.63 -11.05
CA GLY A 112 -24.18 14.10 -9.72
C GLY A 112 -24.21 15.64 -9.63
N ILE A 113 -23.19 16.32 -10.14
CA ILE A 113 -23.11 17.80 -10.12
C ILE A 113 -24.30 18.45 -10.85
N PRO A 114 -24.64 18.09 -12.12
CA PRO A 114 -25.81 18.69 -12.77
C PRO A 114 -27.12 18.31 -12.07
N ALA A 115 -27.24 17.11 -11.49
CA ALA A 115 -28.43 16.74 -10.72
C ALA A 115 -28.60 17.61 -9.45
N VAL A 116 -27.50 17.92 -8.75
CA VAL A 116 -27.51 18.87 -7.61
C VAL A 116 -27.95 20.25 -8.07
N ALA A 117 -27.42 20.74 -9.19
CA ALA A 117 -27.80 22.04 -9.73
C ALA A 117 -29.30 22.11 -10.07
N VAL A 118 -29.84 21.05 -10.70
CA VAL A 118 -31.28 20.94 -11.00
C VAL A 118 -32.12 20.92 -9.72
N THR A 119 -31.70 20.15 -8.72
CA THR A 119 -32.41 20.05 -7.44
C THR A 119 -32.40 21.39 -6.69
N ALA A 120 -31.26 22.09 -6.68
CA ALA A 120 -31.14 23.42 -6.09
C ALA A 120 -32.01 24.46 -6.81
N ALA A 121 -32.03 24.45 -8.15
CA ALA A 121 -32.90 25.31 -8.93
C ALA A 121 -34.39 25.05 -8.63
N ALA A 122 -34.81 23.78 -8.58
CA ALA A 122 -36.17 23.41 -8.24
C ALA A 122 -36.59 23.88 -6.83
N ALA A 123 -35.69 23.77 -5.84
CA ALA A 123 -35.93 24.27 -4.49
C ALA A 123 -36.12 25.79 -4.45
N ILE A 124 -35.26 26.54 -5.16
CA ILE A 124 -35.34 28.00 -5.26
C ILE A 124 -36.65 28.42 -5.96
N THR A 125 -36.96 27.81 -7.12
CA THR A 125 -38.18 28.12 -7.88
C THR A 125 -39.43 27.86 -7.06
N SER A 126 -39.51 26.70 -6.37
CA SER A 126 -40.66 26.40 -5.51
C SER A 126 -40.84 27.43 -4.40
N PHE A 127 -39.76 27.83 -3.71
CA PHE A 127 -39.86 28.81 -2.63
C PHE A 127 -40.39 30.16 -3.11
N VAL A 128 -39.88 30.67 -4.24
CA VAL A 128 -40.32 31.94 -4.84
C VAL A 128 -41.80 31.88 -5.24
N VAL A 129 -42.24 30.77 -5.84
CA VAL A 129 -43.64 30.59 -6.27
C VAL A 129 -44.60 30.54 -5.09
N HIS A 130 -44.25 29.85 -4.00
CA HIS A 130 -45.16 29.69 -2.85
C HIS A 130 -45.23 30.92 -1.93
N ARG A 131 -44.10 31.59 -1.70
CA ARG A 131 -44.03 32.71 -0.77
C ARG A 131 -44.26 34.07 -1.43
N GLN A 132 -44.12 34.16 -2.76
CA GLN A 132 -44.17 35.42 -3.52
C GLN A 132 -43.22 36.52 -3.00
N GLU A 133 -42.23 36.13 -2.17
CA GLU A 133 -41.26 37.00 -1.53
C GLU A 133 -39.84 36.55 -1.91
N ILE A 134 -39.01 37.51 -2.31
CA ILE A 134 -37.60 37.28 -2.61
C ILE A 134 -36.79 37.47 -1.32
N ALA A 135 -36.82 36.46 -0.46
CA ALA A 135 -36.00 36.43 0.75
C ALA A 135 -34.57 35.93 0.44
N PRO A 136 -33.50 36.57 0.93
CA PRO A 136 -32.13 36.10 0.72
C PRO A 136 -31.90 34.64 1.17
N GLY A 137 -32.59 34.21 2.23
CA GLY A 137 -32.49 32.84 2.76
C GLY A 137 -32.89 31.74 1.76
N ALA A 138 -33.81 32.05 0.82
CA ALA A 138 -34.27 31.13 -0.21
C ALA A 138 -33.17 30.70 -1.18
N PHE A 139 -32.20 31.59 -1.41
CA PHE A 139 -31.07 31.37 -2.30
C PHE A 139 -29.89 30.83 -1.50
N ILE A 140 -29.58 31.43 -0.36
CA ILE A 140 -28.39 31.11 0.44
C ILE A 140 -28.42 29.64 0.90
N GLY A 141 -29.55 29.14 1.37
CA GLY A 141 -29.66 27.77 1.87
C GLY A 141 -29.32 26.70 0.82
N PRO A 142 -30.05 26.63 -0.31
CA PRO A 142 -29.78 25.68 -1.39
C PRO A 142 -28.38 25.83 -2.01
N LEU A 143 -27.91 27.07 -2.23
CA LEU A 143 -26.58 27.33 -2.79
C LEU A 143 -25.46 26.85 -1.86
N LEU A 144 -25.53 27.22 -0.58
CA LEU A 144 -24.52 26.84 0.40
C LEU A 144 -24.55 25.33 0.65
N GLY A 145 -25.73 24.73 0.76
CA GLY A 145 -25.89 23.28 0.90
C GLY A 145 -25.31 22.51 -0.30
N ALA A 146 -25.57 22.96 -1.52
CA ALA A 146 -25.01 22.37 -2.74
C ALA A 146 -23.48 22.51 -2.77
N ALA A 147 -22.95 23.70 -2.46
CA ALA A 147 -21.51 23.95 -2.42
C ALA A 147 -20.80 23.05 -1.41
N VAL A 148 -21.35 22.94 -0.19
CA VAL A 148 -20.79 22.07 0.86
C VAL A 148 -20.85 20.60 0.44
N ALA A 149 -21.98 20.12 -0.08
CA ALA A 149 -22.11 18.72 -0.52
C ALA A 149 -21.10 18.37 -1.62
N VAL A 150 -20.94 19.24 -2.63
CA VAL A 150 -19.96 19.07 -3.70
C VAL A 150 -18.53 19.11 -3.15
N ALA A 151 -18.21 20.08 -2.29
CA ALA A 151 -16.89 20.20 -1.68
C ALA A 151 -16.52 18.97 -0.83
N THR A 152 -17.45 18.44 -0.03
CA THR A 152 -17.23 17.25 0.78
C THR A 152 -16.96 16.02 -0.08
N VAL A 153 -17.74 15.80 -1.14
CA VAL A 153 -17.57 14.61 -2.00
C VAL A 153 -16.27 14.69 -2.79
N LEU A 154 -15.98 15.81 -3.44
CA LEU A 154 -14.73 16.00 -4.16
C LEU A 154 -13.51 15.95 -3.22
N GLY A 155 -13.66 16.51 -2.01
CA GLY A 155 -12.64 16.47 -0.98
C GLY A 155 -12.36 15.05 -0.49
N TYR A 156 -13.40 14.26 -0.21
CA TYR A 156 -13.26 12.85 0.18
C TYR A 156 -12.58 12.04 -0.92
N ASP A 157 -13.01 12.19 -2.17
CA ASP A 157 -12.42 11.53 -3.32
C ASP A 157 -10.94 11.88 -3.53
N ALA A 158 -10.58 13.16 -3.35
CA ALA A 158 -9.20 13.61 -3.45
C ALA A 158 -8.33 13.05 -2.31
N LEU A 159 -8.83 13.10 -1.08
CA LEU A 159 -8.16 12.56 0.10
C LEU A 159 -7.97 11.04 0.00
N PHE A 160 -8.97 10.32 -0.49
CA PHE A 160 -8.90 8.88 -0.64
C PHE A 160 -7.85 8.47 -1.68
N ARG A 161 -7.83 9.13 -2.84
CA ARG A 161 -6.79 8.89 -3.87
C ARG A 161 -5.38 9.21 -3.36
N GLU A 162 -5.24 10.29 -2.60
CA GLU A 162 -3.95 10.67 -2.01
C GLU A 162 -3.50 9.65 -0.95
N SER A 163 -4.43 9.15 -0.13
CA SER A 163 -4.17 8.10 0.85
C SER A 163 -3.68 6.82 0.21
N GLU A 164 -4.31 6.36 -0.88
CA GLU A 164 -3.89 5.15 -1.59
C GLU A 164 -2.50 5.32 -2.23
N ARG A 165 -2.23 6.44 -2.89
CA ARG A 165 -0.88 6.73 -3.43
C ARG A 165 0.19 6.74 -2.34
N ARG A 166 -0.11 7.38 -1.21
CA ARG A 166 0.81 7.42 -0.07
C ARG A 166 1.08 6.02 0.48
N ARG A 167 0.06 5.17 0.54
CA ARG A 167 0.20 3.78 0.96
C ARG A 167 1.07 2.98 0.00
N GLU A 168 0.88 3.11 -1.30
CA GLU A 168 1.71 2.46 -2.34
C GLU A 168 3.18 2.87 -2.20
N LEU A 169 3.46 4.18 -2.08
CA LEU A 169 4.82 4.70 -1.91
C LEU A 169 5.51 4.21 -0.62
N ILE A 170 4.76 4.08 0.48
CA ILE A 170 5.30 3.53 1.74
C ILE A 170 5.71 2.07 1.56
N VAL A 171 4.87 1.28 0.88
CA VAL A 171 5.17 -0.14 0.62
C VAL A 171 6.42 -0.27 -0.24
N GLU A 172 6.52 0.51 -1.31
CA GLU A 172 7.70 0.54 -2.19
C GLU A 172 8.97 0.97 -1.43
N LEU A 173 8.90 2.06 -0.66
CA LEU A 173 10.04 2.55 0.12
C LEU A 173 10.54 1.52 1.15
N VAL A 174 9.63 0.81 1.81
CA VAL A 174 9.99 -0.24 2.77
C VAL A 174 10.66 -1.42 2.07
N ALA A 175 10.14 -1.84 0.91
CA ALA A 175 10.76 -2.91 0.12
C ALA A 175 12.18 -2.54 -0.34
N THR A 176 12.36 -1.37 -0.93
CA THR A 176 13.68 -0.89 -1.40
C THR A 176 14.68 -0.74 -0.25
N ARG A 177 14.23 -0.29 0.93
CA ARG A 177 15.11 -0.22 2.12
C ARG A 177 15.52 -1.61 2.62
N ALA A 178 14.64 -2.60 2.54
CA ALA A 178 14.98 -3.96 2.92
C ALA A 178 16.01 -4.57 1.95
N GLU A 179 15.85 -4.32 0.65
CA GLU A 179 16.82 -4.73 -0.38
C GLU A 179 18.18 -4.04 -0.18
N LEU A 180 18.18 -2.71 0.05
CA LEU A 180 19.41 -1.97 0.33
C LEU A 180 20.11 -2.46 1.58
N ALA A 181 19.38 -2.71 2.68
CA ALA A 181 19.96 -3.22 3.91
C ALA A 181 20.60 -4.60 3.71
N GLU A 182 20.02 -5.47 2.87
CA GLU A 182 20.61 -6.77 2.56
C GLU A 182 21.86 -6.64 1.69
N ALA A 183 21.84 -5.74 0.71
CA ALA A 183 23.00 -5.42 -0.12
C ALA A 183 24.15 -4.84 0.72
N GLU A 184 23.86 -3.95 1.67
CA GLU A 184 24.86 -3.39 2.58
C GLU A 184 25.43 -4.44 3.53
N ARG A 185 24.61 -5.36 4.06
CA ARG A 185 25.09 -6.47 4.91
C ARG A 185 26.02 -7.40 4.15
N THR A 186 25.66 -7.76 2.92
CA THR A 186 26.47 -8.63 2.07
C THR A 186 27.78 -7.94 1.67
N ALA A 187 27.72 -6.68 1.26
CA ALA A 187 28.90 -5.87 0.99
C ALA A 187 29.81 -5.71 2.22
N GLY A 188 29.22 -5.43 3.39
CA GLY A 188 29.95 -5.30 4.66
C GLY A 188 30.63 -6.60 5.08
N THR A 189 29.96 -7.75 4.90
CA THR A 189 30.55 -9.07 5.18
C THR A 189 31.72 -9.37 4.25
N LEU A 190 31.62 -9.02 2.97
CA LEU A 190 32.70 -9.19 2.01
C LEU A 190 33.89 -8.28 2.32
N ALA A 191 33.64 -6.99 2.59
CA ALA A 191 34.67 -6.03 2.96
C ALA A 191 35.41 -6.46 4.24
N GLU A 192 34.69 -6.98 5.23
CA GLU A 192 35.28 -7.46 6.48
C GLU A 192 36.11 -8.74 6.25
N ARG A 193 35.64 -9.67 5.42
CA ARG A 193 36.42 -10.86 5.05
C ARG A 193 37.73 -10.48 4.36
N GLU A 194 37.71 -9.50 3.46
CA GLU A 194 38.89 -9.03 2.77
C GLU A 194 39.86 -8.31 3.73
N ARG A 195 39.33 -7.49 4.64
CA ARG A 195 40.10 -6.84 5.71
C ARG A 195 40.80 -7.87 6.60
N LEU A 196 40.06 -8.88 7.07
CA LEU A 196 40.58 -9.96 7.90
C LEU A 196 41.63 -10.79 7.15
N ALA A 197 41.41 -11.10 5.87
CA ALA A 197 42.39 -11.82 5.07
C ALA A 197 43.72 -11.06 4.97
N ARG A 198 43.68 -9.74 4.76
CA ARG A 198 44.88 -8.87 4.76
C ARG A 198 45.55 -8.81 6.14
N GLU A 199 44.78 -8.57 7.20
CA GLU A 199 45.32 -8.43 8.56
C GLU A 199 45.97 -9.74 9.06
N ILE A 200 45.33 -10.89 8.79
CA ILE A 200 45.86 -12.22 9.09
C ILE A 200 47.10 -12.49 8.23
N HIS A 201 47.08 -12.13 6.94
CA HIS A 201 48.23 -12.32 6.06
C HIS A 201 49.44 -11.55 6.56
N ASP A 202 49.28 -10.27 6.85
CA ASP A 202 50.37 -9.40 7.30
C ASP A 202 50.96 -9.93 8.61
N THR A 203 50.10 -10.31 9.56
CA THR A 203 50.52 -10.82 10.88
C THR A 203 51.20 -12.20 10.77
N LEU A 204 50.60 -13.15 10.06
CA LEU A 204 51.17 -14.50 9.90
C LEU A 204 52.47 -14.48 9.08
N ALA A 205 52.49 -13.75 7.97
CA ALA A 205 53.68 -13.64 7.13
C ALA A 205 54.84 -13.00 7.88
N GLN A 206 54.58 -11.92 8.64
CA GLN A 206 55.58 -11.25 9.45
C GLN A 206 56.08 -12.14 10.60
N GLY A 207 55.17 -12.76 11.36
CA GLY A 207 55.51 -13.63 12.47
C GLY A 207 56.36 -14.84 12.05
N LEU A 208 55.94 -15.56 11.01
CA LEU A 208 56.68 -16.72 10.49
C LEU A 208 58.02 -16.32 9.87
N SER A 209 58.11 -15.16 9.21
CA SER A 209 59.38 -14.64 8.69
C SER A 209 60.36 -14.30 9.82
N SER A 210 59.87 -13.70 10.91
CA SER A 210 60.67 -13.44 12.11
C SER A 210 61.19 -14.73 12.74
N ILE A 211 60.33 -15.74 12.90
CA ILE A 211 60.71 -17.07 13.39
C ILE A 211 61.78 -17.70 12.50
N GLN A 212 61.65 -17.64 11.18
CA GLN A 212 62.68 -18.15 10.26
C GLN A 212 64.03 -17.44 10.43
N LEU A 213 64.03 -16.11 10.59
CA LEU A 213 65.25 -15.33 10.83
C LEU A 213 65.93 -15.73 12.14
N LEU A 214 65.17 -15.88 13.22
CA LEU A 214 65.67 -16.32 14.53
C LEU A 214 66.21 -17.76 14.47
N LEU A 215 65.52 -18.67 13.80
CA LEU A 215 65.97 -20.06 13.64
C LEU A 215 67.23 -20.16 12.77
N ARG A 216 67.36 -19.34 11.72
CA ARG A 216 68.61 -19.24 10.93
C ARG A 216 69.77 -18.68 11.76
N ALA A 217 69.51 -17.70 12.62
CA ALA A 217 70.54 -17.16 13.52
C ALA A 217 70.99 -18.21 14.53
N ALA A 218 70.05 -18.97 15.10
CA ALA A 218 70.35 -20.10 15.98
C ALA A 218 71.16 -21.18 15.25
N GLU A 219 70.75 -21.62 14.06
CA GLU A 219 71.48 -22.65 13.29
C GLU A 219 72.95 -22.27 13.02
N ARG A 220 73.26 -20.97 12.90
CA ARG A 220 74.63 -20.45 12.69
C ARG A 220 75.48 -20.37 13.96
N THR A 221 74.87 -20.32 15.14
CA THR A 221 75.60 -20.23 16.42
C THR A 221 75.80 -21.58 17.10
N LEU A 222 75.08 -22.63 16.67
CA LEU A 222 75.29 -23.99 17.20
C LEU A 222 76.58 -24.63 16.66
N PRO A 223 77.32 -25.41 17.48
CA PRO A 223 78.43 -26.25 17.03
C PRO A 223 77.98 -27.34 16.05
N ASP A 224 78.86 -27.72 15.10
CA ASP A 224 78.58 -28.63 13.97
C ASP A 224 78.01 -30.02 14.35
N GLN A 225 78.11 -30.45 15.61
CA GLN A 225 77.59 -31.74 16.10
C GLN A 225 76.69 -31.65 17.35
N ALA A 226 76.12 -30.49 17.65
CA ALA A 226 75.18 -30.38 18.75
C ALA A 226 73.88 -31.18 18.46
N PRO A 227 73.36 -31.99 19.41
CA PRO A 227 72.10 -32.73 19.22
C PRO A 227 70.91 -31.83 18.85
N ALA A 228 70.95 -30.56 19.29
CA ALA A 228 69.91 -29.57 19.03
C ALA A 228 69.86 -29.06 17.57
N THR A 229 70.92 -29.25 16.77
CA THR A 229 70.98 -28.77 15.36
C THR A 229 69.87 -29.41 14.51
N ALA A 230 69.56 -30.69 14.73
CA ALA A 230 68.48 -31.39 14.04
C ALA A 230 67.09 -30.78 14.38
N HIS A 231 66.87 -30.42 15.64
CA HIS A 231 65.61 -29.81 16.08
C HIS A 231 65.42 -28.39 15.52
N VAL A 232 66.48 -27.57 15.47
CA VAL A 232 66.43 -26.22 14.88
C VAL A 232 66.13 -26.30 13.38
N ARG A 233 66.75 -27.25 12.66
CA ARG A 233 66.50 -27.45 11.24
C ARG A 233 65.06 -27.89 10.96
N ALA A 234 64.54 -28.84 11.74
CA ALA A 234 63.15 -29.29 11.65
C ALA A 234 62.16 -28.15 11.94
N ALA A 235 62.40 -27.33 12.96
CA ALA A 235 61.57 -26.16 13.27
C ALA A 235 61.58 -25.12 12.14
N ARG A 236 62.73 -24.92 11.48
CA ARG A 236 62.87 -23.99 10.35
C ARG A 236 62.10 -24.48 9.12
N GLU A 237 62.21 -25.76 8.81
CA GLU A 237 61.45 -26.39 7.72
C GLU A 237 59.94 -26.33 7.99
N ALA A 238 59.50 -26.59 9.22
CA ALA A 238 58.10 -26.43 9.62
C ALA A 238 57.61 -24.98 9.48
N ALA A 239 58.39 -23.98 9.92
CA ALA A 239 58.04 -22.57 9.73
C ALA A 239 57.98 -22.16 8.24
N GLN A 240 58.80 -22.79 7.39
CA GLN A 240 58.80 -22.57 5.93
C GLN A 240 57.60 -23.20 5.25
N ALA A 241 57.22 -24.43 5.64
CA ALA A 241 56.02 -25.08 5.18
C ALA A 241 54.77 -24.27 5.57
N ASN A 242 54.66 -23.85 6.83
CA ASN A 242 53.53 -23.04 7.32
C ASN A 242 53.41 -21.68 6.61
N LEU A 243 54.54 -21.04 6.26
CA LEU A 243 54.53 -19.79 5.49
C LEU A 243 54.04 -20.01 4.05
N ALA A 244 54.45 -21.12 3.42
CA ALA A 244 54.01 -21.49 2.08
C ALA A 244 52.49 -21.81 2.06
N GLU A 245 52.02 -22.53 3.08
CA GLU A 245 50.61 -22.88 3.25
C GLU A 245 49.73 -21.64 3.52
N ALA A 246 50.15 -20.74 4.42
CA ALA A 246 49.46 -19.47 4.68
C ALA A 246 49.35 -18.59 3.41
N ARG A 247 50.41 -18.54 2.59
CA ARG A 247 50.38 -17.85 1.28
C ARG A 247 49.44 -18.51 0.28
N SER A 248 49.31 -19.84 0.33
CA SER A 248 48.37 -20.57 -0.54
C SER A 248 46.92 -20.32 -0.14
N PHE A 249 46.59 -20.30 1.15
CA PHE A 249 45.25 -19.95 1.63
C PHE A 249 44.84 -18.55 1.22
N VAL A 250 45.73 -17.57 1.32
CA VAL A 250 45.45 -16.18 0.92
C VAL A 250 45.17 -16.07 -0.58
N ARG A 251 45.92 -16.79 -1.43
CA ARG A 251 45.61 -16.89 -2.87
C ARG A 251 44.28 -17.57 -3.19
N ALA A 252 43.72 -18.35 -2.26
CA ALA A 252 42.40 -18.96 -2.41
C ALA A 252 41.28 -18.05 -1.89
N LEU A 253 41.56 -17.18 -0.91
CA LEU A 253 40.61 -16.16 -0.41
C LEU A 253 40.54 -14.91 -1.27
N THR A 254 41.62 -14.57 -1.99
CA THR A 254 41.64 -13.54 -3.03
C THR A 254 41.48 -14.26 -4.38
N PRO A 255 40.30 -14.25 -5.02
CA PRO A 255 40.17 -14.79 -6.38
C PRO A 255 41.25 -14.17 -7.26
N PRO A 256 41.91 -14.93 -8.14
CA PRO A 256 42.91 -14.35 -9.03
C PRO A 256 42.26 -13.21 -9.82
N ASP A 257 42.80 -12.03 -9.61
CA ASP A 257 42.48 -10.75 -10.22
C ASP A 257 41.60 -10.82 -11.46
N LEU A 258 40.36 -10.38 -11.26
CA LEU A 258 39.63 -9.61 -12.27
C LEU A 258 40.26 -8.21 -12.49
N GLU A 259 41.41 -7.89 -11.89
CA GLU A 259 42.12 -6.62 -12.08
C GLU A 259 42.77 -6.49 -13.48
N HIS A 260 42.93 -7.58 -14.24
CA HIS A 260 43.62 -7.55 -15.54
C HIS A 260 42.86 -8.21 -16.71
N GLY A 261 41.56 -8.55 -16.56
CA GLY A 261 40.77 -9.05 -17.68
C GLY A 261 39.33 -9.44 -17.34
N SER A 262 38.44 -9.38 -18.34
CA SER A 262 37.02 -9.69 -18.19
C SER A 262 36.75 -11.12 -17.72
N LEU A 263 35.61 -11.36 -17.06
CA LEU A 263 35.12 -12.68 -16.65
C LEU A 263 35.14 -13.69 -17.82
N ALA A 264 34.87 -13.23 -19.03
CA ALA A 264 34.95 -14.03 -20.25
C ALA A 264 36.37 -14.56 -20.49
N ALA A 265 37.40 -13.72 -20.35
CA ALA A 265 38.80 -14.13 -20.51
C ALA A 265 39.25 -15.11 -19.41
N ALA A 266 38.70 -15.00 -18.20
CA ALA A 266 38.96 -15.95 -17.12
C ALA A 266 38.34 -17.33 -17.39
N LEU A 267 37.09 -17.36 -17.88
CA LEU A 267 36.40 -18.59 -18.28
C LEU A 267 37.05 -19.24 -19.50
N GLU A 268 37.50 -18.45 -20.47
CA GLU A 268 38.18 -18.93 -21.67
C GLU A 268 39.52 -19.60 -21.35
N ARG A 269 40.31 -19.01 -20.43
CA ARG A 269 41.53 -19.64 -19.90
C ARG A 269 41.24 -20.93 -19.12
N LEU A 270 40.13 -20.97 -18.38
CA LEU A 270 39.71 -22.18 -17.67
C LEU A 270 39.39 -23.30 -18.68
N CYS A 271 38.54 -23.03 -19.67
CA CYS A 271 38.18 -23.97 -20.72
C CYS A 271 39.40 -24.43 -21.53
N ALA A 272 40.34 -23.53 -21.84
CA ALA A 272 41.58 -23.88 -22.56
C ALA A 272 42.45 -24.88 -21.78
N ARG A 273 42.56 -24.75 -20.45
CA ARG A 273 43.29 -25.71 -19.61
C ARG A 273 42.57 -27.06 -19.46
N THR A 274 41.25 -27.08 -19.61
CA THR A 274 40.41 -28.28 -19.43
C THR A 274 40.24 -29.09 -20.73
N THR A 275 40.73 -28.60 -21.87
CA THR A 275 40.58 -29.26 -23.19
C THR A 275 41.70 -30.26 -23.52
N ALA A 276 42.65 -30.51 -22.62
CA ALA A 276 43.63 -31.58 -22.80
C ALA A 276 42.96 -32.96 -22.62
N PRO A 277 43.21 -33.96 -23.48
CA PRO A 277 42.58 -35.28 -23.37
C PRO A 277 43.18 -36.03 -22.17
N GLY A 278 42.49 -35.97 -21.02
CA GLY A 278 42.86 -36.74 -19.83
C GLY A 278 42.58 -36.01 -18.51
N LEU A 279 41.31 -35.80 -18.18
CA LEU A 279 40.90 -35.33 -16.85
C LEU A 279 40.38 -36.51 -16.03
N THR A 280 41.24 -37.06 -15.17
CA THR A 280 40.82 -37.98 -14.10
C THR A 280 40.23 -37.17 -12.95
N VAL A 281 38.91 -37.07 -12.89
CA VAL A 281 38.17 -36.51 -11.75
C VAL A 281 37.97 -37.62 -10.72
N ARG A 282 38.58 -37.48 -9.54
CA ARG A 282 38.32 -38.35 -8.38
C ARG A 282 37.46 -37.57 -7.40
N PHE A 283 36.22 -38.04 -7.22
CA PHE A 283 35.38 -37.58 -6.10
C PHE A 283 35.88 -38.26 -4.82
N ALA A 284 36.08 -37.45 -3.78
CA ALA A 284 36.25 -37.90 -2.41
C ALA A 284 34.93 -37.67 -1.66
#